data_AF-A0A3P6G5T2-F1
#
_entry.id   AF-A0A3P6G5T2-F1
#
_cell.length_a   1.000
_cell.length_b   1.000
_cell.length_c   1.000
_cell.angle_alpha   90.00
_cell.angle_beta   90.00
_cell.angle_gamma   90.00
#
_symmetry.space_group_name_H-M   'P 1'
#
loop_
_entity.id
_entity.type
_entity.pdbx_description
1 polymer ?
#
loop_
_entity_poly.entity_id
_entity_poly.type
_entity_poly.pdbx_seq_one_letter_code
_entity_poly.pdbx_strand_id
1 'polypeptide(L)'
;MVTSVNMNTLCKANPDPNACENKPRIVRMDLDESLESYFLKVVYEACKCYNDPLDICTAIKQCLDAKLGRMWHVIVGVEFGRSVVLTTALVYAFVRRLVCSWCQTMPQYGEIRCVADSRCDSGEKPRFLRYSLDPNVETDFLYYVRRAYETYDDPEDMCTALKKRLDDEYGPTWHVVVGEYFGSHFEHEPKGFCYITYRGLSFLMFKFG
;
A
#
# COMPACT_ATOMS: atom_id res chain seq x y z
N MET A 1 -11.63 -32.11 -6.38
CA MET A 1 -11.46 -32.34 -4.92
C MET A 1 -10.61 -31.20 -4.41
N VAL A 2 -11.23 -30.24 -3.70
CA VAL A 2 -10.56 -29.06 -3.15
C VAL A 2 -9.86 -29.49 -1.87
N THR A 3 -8.54 -29.41 -1.83
CA THR A 3 -7.76 -29.65 -0.63
C THR A 3 -7.94 -28.47 0.33
N SER A 4 -8.58 -28.72 1.47
CA SER A 4 -8.67 -27.79 2.59
C SER A 4 -7.27 -27.49 3.12
N VAL A 5 -6.80 -26.25 2.98
CA VAL A 5 -5.55 -25.82 3.61
C VAL A 5 -5.81 -25.68 5.11
N ASN A 6 -5.17 -26.54 5.90
CA ASN A 6 -5.25 -26.53 7.35
C ASN A 6 -4.39 -25.38 7.90
N MET A 7 -5.03 -24.36 8.48
CA MET A 7 -4.41 -23.11 8.93
C MET A 7 -3.58 -23.21 10.23
N ASN A 8 -3.32 -24.42 10.75
CA ASN A 8 -2.72 -24.58 12.08
C ASN A 8 -1.19 -24.73 12.12
N THR A 9 -0.46 -24.69 11.01
CA THR A 9 0.96 -25.11 11.02
C THR A 9 2.01 -24.04 10.71
N LEU A 10 1.66 -22.76 10.63
CA LEU A 10 2.67 -21.70 10.52
C LEU A 10 2.16 -20.45 11.22
N CYS A 11 2.59 -20.22 12.47
CA CYS A 11 2.87 -18.89 13.04
C CYS A 11 3.19 -19.02 14.55
N LYS A 12 4.28 -18.39 15.00
CA LYS A 12 4.47 -18.12 16.43
C LYS A 12 3.51 -17.01 16.82
N ALA A 13 2.68 -17.24 17.84
CA ALA A 13 1.67 -16.30 18.31
C ALA A 13 2.30 -15.00 18.84
N ASN A 14 1.65 -13.87 18.53
CA ASN A 14 1.94 -12.54 19.07
C ASN A 14 1.75 -12.53 20.61
N PRO A 15 2.75 -12.08 21.41
CA PRO A 15 2.79 -12.30 22.86
C PRO A 15 1.78 -11.51 23.73
N ASP A 16 0.96 -10.61 23.21
CA ASP A 16 -0.18 -10.06 23.98
C ASP A 16 -1.35 -9.58 23.09
N PRO A 17 -2.46 -10.34 23.00
CA PRO A 17 -3.64 -9.97 22.21
C PRO A 17 -4.55 -8.91 22.87
N ASN A 18 -4.28 -8.47 24.10
CA ASN A 18 -5.15 -7.57 24.87
C ASN A 18 -4.61 -6.14 25.06
N ALA A 19 -3.39 -5.82 24.61
CA ALA A 19 -2.86 -4.47 24.67
C ALA A 19 -3.69 -3.50 23.79
N CYS A 20 -4.39 -2.54 24.41
CA CYS A 20 -5.23 -1.54 23.73
C CYS A 20 -4.47 -0.62 22.75
N GLU A 21 -3.14 -0.56 22.82
CA GLU A 21 -2.29 0.20 21.91
C GLU A 21 -2.13 -0.46 20.53
N ASN A 22 -2.50 -1.74 20.38
CA ASN A 22 -2.26 -2.53 19.16
C ASN A 22 -3.53 -2.82 18.35
N LYS A 23 -4.66 -2.18 18.68
CA LYS A 23 -5.93 -2.39 17.98
C LYS A 23 -5.99 -1.54 16.71
N PRO A 24 -6.41 -2.12 15.55
CA PRO A 24 -6.63 -1.34 14.34
C PRO A 24 -7.67 -0.25 14.61
N ARG A 25 -7.51 0.89 13.94
CA ARG A 25 -8.43 2.03 14.02
C ARG A 25 -8.81 2.47 12.63
N ILE A 26 -10.09 2.79 12.44
CA ILE A 26 -10.55 3.38 11.20
C ILE A 26 -10.30 4.90 11.29
N VAL A 27 -9.51 5.42 10.36
CA VAL A 27 -9.24 6.86 10.24
C VAL A 27 -10.33 7.55 9.41
N ARG A 28 -10.81 6.87 8.37
CA ARG A 28 -11.90 7.32 7.52
C ARG A 28 -12.58 6.09 6.94
N MET A 29 -13.91 6.04 7.02
CA MET A 29 -14.74 5.06 6.32
C MET A 29 -15.91 5.80 5.72
N ASP A 30 -16.25 5.45 4.48
CA ASP A 30 -17.45 5.96 3.80
C ASP A 30 -18.37 4.78 3.50
N LEU A 31 -18.72 4.05 4.57
CA LEU A 31 -19.56 2.85 4.55
C LEU A 31 -20.46 2.86 5.80
N ASP A 32 -21.47 2.00 5.80
CA ASP A 32 -22.36 1.78 6.94
C ASP A 32 -21.55 1.41 8.20
N GLU A 33 -21.83 2.11 9.31
CA GLU A 33 -21.26 1.88 10.64
C GLU A 33 -21.40 0.41 11.08
N SER A 34 -22.44 -0.28 10.61
CA SER A 34 -22.66 -1.71 10.89
C SER A 34 -21.49 -2.61 10.42
N LEU A 35 -20.72 -2.17 9.43
CA LEU A 35 -19.58 -2.90 8.88
C LEU A 35 -18.26 -2.62 9.60
N GLU A 36 -18.15 -1.54 10.40
CA GLU A 36 -16.89 -1.14 11.06
C GLU A 36 -16.29 -2.26 11.89
N SER A 37 -17.11 -2.88 12.72
CA SER A 37 -16.69 -3.99 13.59
C SER A 37 -16.15 -5.18 12.80
N TYR A 38 -16.72 -5.43 11.62
CA TYR A 38 -16.24 -6.48 10.72
C TYR A 38 -14.90 -6.11 10.10
N PHE A 39 -14.75 -4.89 9.61
CA PHE A 39 -13.47 -4.40 9.04
C PHE A 39 -12.34 -4.48 10.05
N LEU A 40 -12.55 -3.95 11.25
CA LEU A 40 -11.56 -3.98 12.32
C LEU A 40 -11.17 -5.42 12.68
N LYS A 41 -12.15 -6.34 12.72
CA LYS A 41 -11.88 -7.75 12.98
C LYS A 41 -11.04 -8.38 11.87
N VAL A 42 -11.38 -8.16 10.60
CA VAL A 42 -10.64 -8.70 9.46
C VAL A 42 -9.19 -8.21 9.47
N VAL A 43 -8.98 -6.91 9.67
CA VAL A 43 -7.64 -6.31 9.74
C VAL A 43 -6.85 -6.88 10.92
N TYR A 44 -7.48 -6.98 12.11
CA TYR A 44 -6.84 -7.52 13.30
C TYR A 44 -6.38 -8.97 13.11
N GLU A 45 -7.25 -9.85 12.58
CA GLU A 45 -6.90 -11.25 12.33
C GLU A 45 -5.81 -11.38 11.25
N ALA A 46 -5.87 -10.58 10.18
CA ALA A 46 -4.82 -10.58 9.15
C ALA A 46 -3.45 -10.18 9.74
N CYS A 47 -3.39 -9.12 10.54
CA CYS A 47 -2.14 -8.67 11.18
C CYS A 47 -1.62 -9.65 12.25
N LYS A 48 -2.48 -10.50 12.81
CA LYS A 48 -2.07 -11.55 13.75
C LYS A 48 -1.46 -12.75 13.03
N CYS A 49 -1.93 -13.04 11.83
CA CYS A 49 -1.51 -14.21 11.04
C CYS A 49 -0.34 -13.92 10.10
N TYR A 50 -0.14 -12.67 9.70
CA TYR A 50 0.84 -12.31 8.67
C TYR A 50 1.66 -11.08 9.07
N ASN A 51 2.94 -11.09 8.70
CA ASN A 51 3.87 -9.96 8.91
C ASN A 51 4.24 -9.26 7.60
N ASP A 52 4.11 -9.95 6.46
CA ASP A 52 4.38 -9.37 5.14
C ASP A 52 3.16 -8.56 4.67
N PRO A 53 3.33 -7.29 4.23
CA PRO A 53 2.21 -6.45 3.81
C PRO A 53 1.40 -6.99 2.63
N LEU A 54 2.00 -7.75 1.70
CA LEU A 54 1.28 -8.35 0.59
C LEU A 54 0.37 -9.49 1.07
N ASP A 55 0.86 -10.30 2.01
CA ASP A 55 0.06 -11.36 2.64
C ASP A 55 -1.11 -10.76 3.44
N ILE A 56 -0.85 -9.69 4.20
CA ILE A 56 -1.89 -8.97 4.95
C ILE A 56 -2.95 -8.40 4.00
N CYS A 57 -2.54 -7.70 2.92
CA CYS A 57 -3.48 -7.18 1.92
C CYS A 57 -4.36 -8.27 1.31
N THR A 58 -3.72 -9.39 0.96
CA THR A 58 -4.40 -10.51 0.31
C THR A 58 -5.41 -11.17 1.23
N ALA A 59 -5.05 -11.39 2.49
CA ALA A 59 -5.95 -11.93 3.49
C ALA A 59 -7.17 -11.02 3.73
N ILE A 60 -6.93 -9.71 3.90
CA ILE A 60 -8.01 -8.73 4.07
C ILE A 60 -8.93 -8.75 2.84
N LYS A 61 -8.36 -8.63 1.63
CA LYS A 61 -9.16 -8.63 0.40
C LYS A 61 -10.01 -9.88 0.26
N GLN A 62 -9.44 -11.07 0.47
CA GLN A 62 -10.19 -12.32 0.38
C GLN A 62 -11.37 -12.36 1.37
N CYS A 63 -11.20 -11.88 2.60
CA CYS A 63 -12.28 -11.81 3.58
C CYS A 63 -13.36 -10.78 3.19
N LEU A 64 -12.98 -9.65 2.61
CA LEU A 64 -13.92 -8.63 2.15
C LEU A 64 -14.69 -9.10 0.91
N ASP A 65 -13.98 -9.61 -0.09
CA ASP A 65 -14.56 -10.14 -1.33
C ASP A 65 -15.56 -11.27 -1.04
N ALA A 66 -15.26 -12.14 -0.08
CA ALA A 66 -16.12 -13.25 0.31
C ALA A 66 -17.44 -12.79 0.98
N LYS A 67 -17.42 -11.71 1.76
CA LYS A 67 -18.58 -11.27 2.55
C LYS A 67 -19.39 -10.17 1.88
N LEU A 68 -18.72 -9.24 1.21
CA LEU A 68 -19.30 -8.00 0.69
C LEU A 68 -19.31 -7.94 -0.84
N GLY A 69 -18.84 -9.00 -1.51
CA GLY A 69 -18.70 -9.06 -2.96
C GLY A 69 -17.32 -8.60 -3.40
N ARG A 70 -16.94 -9.05 -4.60
CA ARG A 70 -15.67 -8.71 -5.25
C ARG A 70 -15.64 -7.21 -5.57
N MET A 71 -14.44 -6.65 -5.77
CA MET A 71 -14.12 -5.24 -6.12
C MET A 71 -13.44 -4.43 -5.00
N TRP A 72 -12.95 -5.08 -3.93
CA TRP A 72 -12.18 -4.36 -2.90
C TRP A 72 -10.72 -4.20 -3.31
N HIS A 73 -10.22 -2.97 -3.25
CA HIS A 73 -8.79 -2.69 -3.32
C HIS A 73 -8.25 -2.48 -1.92
N VAL A 74 -7.16 -3.19 -1.61
CA VAL A 74 -6.52 -3.16 -0.30
C VAL A 74 -5.07 -2.79 -0.48
N ILE A 75 -4.63 -1.79 0.28
CA ILE A 75 -3.22 -1.35 0.37
C ILE A 75 -2.86 -1.31 1.85
N VAL A 76 -1.73 -1.92 2.20
CA VAL A 76 -1.20 -2.01 3.57
C VAL A 76 0.26 -1.58 3.54
N GLY A 77 0.60 -0.59 4.36
CA GLY A 77 1.95 -0.04 4.48
C GLY A 77 2.09 0.74 5.79
N VAL A 78 3.34 1.02 6.17
CA VAL A 78 3.65 1.71 7.43
C VAL A 78 3.33 3.20 7.33
N GLU A 79 3.82 3.83 6.26
CA GLU A 79 3.56 5.23 5.88
C GLU A 79 3.54 5.33 4.35
N PHE A 80 2.49 5.95 3.80
CA PHE A 80 2.38 6.25 2.37
C PHE A 80 1.46 7.46 2.13
N GLY A 81 1.80 8.31 1.16
CA GLY A 81 0.94 9.34 0.61
C GLY A 81 -0.11 8.73 -0.31
N ARG A 82 -1.29 9.37 -0.41
CA ARG A 82 -2.39 8.90 -1.25
C ARG A 82 -3.10 10.06 -1.96
N SER A 83 -3.42 9.87 -3.23
CA SER A 83 -4.38 10.70 -3.96
C SER A 83 -5.29 9.80 -4.78
N VAL A 84 -6.50 9.57 -4.26
CA VAL A 84 -7.45 8.57 -4.76
C VAL A 84 -8.86 9.14 -4.69
N VAL A 85 -9.63 8.99 -5.76
CA VAL A 85 -11.03 9.43 -5.83
C VAL A 85 -11.93 8.37 -5.19
N LEU A 86 -12.67 8.76 -4.16
CA LEU A 86 -13.55 7.91 -3.32
C LEU A 86 -14.87 7.49 -4.00
N THR A 87 -14.92 7.30 -5.32
CA THR A 87 -16.17 6.89 -6.01
C THR A 87 -16.38 5.37 -6.06
N THR A 88 -15.40 4.59 -5.61
CA THR A 88 -15.48 3.13 -5.48
C THR A 88 -15.16 2.72 -4.05
N ALA A 89 -15.76 1.63 -3.56
CA ALA A 89 -15.62 1.15 -2.19
C ALA A 89 -14.17 0.71 -1.90
N LEU A 90 -13.32 1.68 -1.54
CA LEU A 90 -11.91 1.49 -1.24
C LEU A 90 -11.72 1.46 0.27
N VAL A 91 -11.22 0.34 0.80
CA VAL A 91 -10.85 0.23 2.21
C VAL A 91 -9.35 0.38 2.36
N TYR A 92 -8.96 1.53 2.89
CA TYR A 92 -7.62 1.76 3.40
C TYR A 92 -7.50 1.19 4.81
N ALA A 93 -6.78 0.08 4.95
CA ALA A 93 -6.35 -0.40 6.27
C ALA A 93 -4.97 0.18 6.57
N PHE A 94 -4.92 1.32 7.27
CA PHE A 94 -3.66 1.87 7.76
C PHE A 94 -3.20 1.06 8.98
N VAL A 95 -2.16 0.24 8.79
CA VAL A 95 -1.52 -0.52 9.88
C VAL A 95 -0.27 0.24 10.27
N ARG A 96 -0.39 1.14 11.26
CA ARG A 96 0.79 1.80 11.85
C ARG A 96 1.68 0.72 12.49
N ARG A 97 2.95 0.64 12.08
CA ARG A 97 3.87 -0.37 12.61
C ARG A 97 4.05 -0.19 14.12
N LEU A 98 3.92 -1.31 14.80
CA LEU A 98 4.29 -1.57 16.19
C LEU A 98 5.73 -1.12 16.44
N VAL A 99 5.95 -0.01 17.15
CA VAL A 99 7.19 0.14 17.92
C VAL A 99 6.90 -0.48 19.28
N CYS A 100 7.20 -1.76 19.40
CA CYS A 100 7.14 -2.44 20.69
C CYS A 100 8.25 -1.85 21.58
N SER A 101 7.88 -1.34 22.76
CA SER A 101 8.78 -0.81 23.81
C SER A 101 9.71 -1.87 24.43
N TRP A 102 10.02 -2.97 23.74
CA TRP A 102 10.77 -4.12 24.25
C TRP A 102 11.97 -4.51 23.37
N CYS A 103 12.54 -3.57 22.63
CA CYS A 103 13.72 -3.81 21.78
C CYS A 103 14.97 -3.02 22.24
N GLN A 104 15.19 -2.89 23.56
CA GLN A 104 16.45 -2.30 24.08
C GLN A 104 17.61 -3.30 24.21
N THR A 105 17.45 -4.57 23.86
CA THR A 105 18.55 -5.54 23.88
C THR A 105 18.43 -6.59 22.76
N MET A 106 18.76 -6.21 21.52
CA MET A 106 19.33 -7.15 20.56
C MET A 106 20.44 -6.50 19.72
N PRO A 107 21.46 -7.28 19.31
CA PRO A 107 22.76 -6.78 18.90
C PRO A 107 22.77 -6.35 17.44
N GLN A 108 23.37 -5.18 17.17
CA GLN A 108 23.88 -4.67 15.89
C GLN A 108 23.46 -5.43 14.62
N TYR A 109 22.20 -5.28 14.20
CA TYR A 109 21.86 -5.27 12.78
C TYR A 109 21.41 -3.85 12.48
N GLY A 110 22.33 -3.12 11.85
CA GLY A 110 22.32 -1.72 11.45
C GLY A 110 21.09 -0.88 11.80
N GLU A 111 21.30 0.13 12.65
CA GLU A 111 20.53 1.37 12.57
C GLU A 111 20.38 1.75 11.08
N ILE A 112 19.16 1.71 10.55
CA ILE A 112 18.82 2.64 9.48
C ILE A 112 18.78 3.98 10.20
N ARG A 113 19.95 4.59 10.33
CA ARG A 113 20.06 6.01 10.68
C ARG A 113 19.14 6.72 9.70
N CYS A 114 18.33 7.64 10.21
CA CYS A 114 17.84 8.73 9.39
C CYS A 114 19.09 9.40 8.83
N VAL A 115 19.54 8.95 7.66
CA VAL A 115 20.59 9.65 6.95
C VAL A 115 19.86 10.88 6.43
N ALA A 116 19.98 11.97 7.17
CA ALA A 116 20.08 13.25 6.52
C ALA A 116 21.24 13.08 5.53
N ASP A 117 20.93 12.72 4.28
CA ASP A 117 21.87 12.91 3.21
C ASP A 117 21.24 13.70 2.08
N SER A 118 21.99 14.75 1.79
CA SER A 118 22.04 15.47 0.54
C SER A 118 21.59 14.60 -0.64
N ARG A 119 20.85 15.23 -1.57
CA ARG A 119 20.54 14.66 -2.89
C ARG A 119 21.86 14.37 -3.63
N CYS A 120 22.56 13.31 -3.26
CA CYS A 120 23.69 12.79 -3.99
C CYS A 120 23.12 12.28 -5.31
N ASP A 121 23.61 12.85 -6.40
CA ASP A 121 23.19 12.48 -7.75
C ASP A 121 23.74 11.10 -8.05
N SER A 122 23.08 10.07 -7.54
CA SER A 122 23.47 8.67 -7.72
C SER A 122 23.29 8.18 -9.16
N GLY A 123 22.80 9.04 -10.07
CA GLY A 123 22.46 8.67 -11.44
C GLY A 123 21.36 7.59 -11.53
N GLU A 124 20.74 7.23 -10.40
CA GLU A 124 19.67 6.24 -10.33
C GLU A 124 18.49 6.73 -11.18
N LYS A 125 17.82 5.79 -11.86
CA LYS A 125 16.66 6.08 -12.70
C LYS A 125 15.46 5.30 -12.18
N PRO A 126 14.23 5.82 -12.30
CA PRO A 126 13.03 5.05 -12.02
C PRO A 126 13.00 3.76 -12.84
N ARG A 127 12.49 2.68 -12.26
CA ARG A 127 12.36 1.38 -12.93
C ARG A 127 11.02 0.74 -12.63
N PHE A 128 10.45 0.07 -13.63
CA PHE A 128 9.26 -0.75 -13.44
C PHE A 128 9.58 -2.01 -12.62
N LEU A 129 8.74 -2.29 -11.64
CA LEU A 129 8.67 -3.59 -10.97
C LEU A 129 7.63 -4.48 -11.64
N ARG A 130 6.45 -3.91 -11.93
CA ARG A 130 5.32 -4.56 -12.61
C ARG A 130 4.55 -3.49 -13.38
N TYR A 131 4.01 -3.81 -14.55
CA TYR A 131 3.17 -2.88 -15.29
C TYR A 131 2.31 -3.56 -16.34
N SER A 132 1.24 -2.88 -16.71
CA SER A 132 0.38 -3.13 -17.87
C SER A 132 0.00 -1.75 -18.39
N LEU A 133 0.80 -1.23 -19.33
CA LEU A 133 0.61 0.07 -19.99
C LEU A 133 0.63 -0.12 -21.50
N ASP A 134 0.24 0.93 -22.25
CA ASP A 134 0.53 0.97 -23.68
C ASP A 134 2.05 1.19 -23.90
N PRO A 135 2.71 0.44 -24.80
CA PRO A 135 4.16 0.58 -25.03
C PRO A 135 4.61 2.00 -25.37
N ASN A 136 3.73 2.79 -25.98
CA ASN A 136 4.06 4.15 -26.39
C ASN A 136 4.16 5.13 -25.22
N VAL A 137 3.58 4.80 -24.06
CA VAL A 137 3.53 5.70 -22.89
C VAL A 137 4.47 5.27 -21.75
N GLU A 138 5.09 4.09 -21.84
CA GLU A 138 5.95 3.56 -20.75
C GLU A 138 7.05 4.54 -20.31
N THR A 139 7.68 5.20 -21.28
CA THR A 139 8.77 6.16 -20.99
C THR A 139 8.26 7.40 -20.28
N ASP A 140 7.03 7.84 -20.58
CA ASP A 140 6.41 9.01 -19.98
C ASP A 140 6.19 8.78 -18.48
N PHE A 141 5.72 7.60 -18.08
CA PHE A 141 5.50 7.27 -16.67
C PHE A 141 6.79 7.30 -15.84
N LEU A 142 7.90 6.77 -16.38
CA LEU A 142 9.21 6.85 -15.73
C LEU A 142 9.67 8.31 -15.60
N TYR A 143 9.44 9.11 -16.64
CA TYR A 143 9.75 10.54 -16.61
C TYR A 143 8.89 11.30 -15.59
N TYR A 144 7.60 10.97 -15.45
CA TYR A 144 6.70 11.60 -14.48
C TYR A 144 7.09 11.27 -13.05
N VAL A 145 7.42 10.01 -12.75
CA VAL A 145 7.93 9.61 -11.44
C VAL A 145 9.21 10.37 -11.09
N ARG A 146 10.17 10.43 -12.03
CA ARG A 146 11.41 11.18 -11.82
C ARG A 146 11.12 12.64 -11.49
N ARG A 147 10.27 13.29 -12.29
CA ARG A 147 9.93 14.72 -12.09
C ARG A 147 9.19 14.98 -10.79
N ALA A 148 8.23 14.12 -10.43
CA ALA A 148 7.52 14.26 -9.18
C ALA A 148 8.49 14.18 -7.99
N TYR A 149 9.38 13.18 -7.99
CA TYR A 149 10.39 13.02 -6.95
C TYR A 149 11.38 14.20 -6.87
N GLU A 150 11.78 14.76 -8.01
CA GLU A 150 12.72 15.89 -8.04
C GLU A 150 12.06 17.23 -7.62
N THR A 151 10.74 17.33 -7.76
CA THR A 151 9.98 18.57 -7.53
C THR A 151 9.41 18.66 -6.11
N TYR A 152 8.93 17.55 -5.57
CA TYR A 152 8.24 17.50 -4.28
C TYR A 152 9.04 16.66 -3.30
N ASP A 153 9.08 17.06 -2.03
CA ASP A 153 9.67 16.26 -0.96
C ASP A 153 8.61 15.42 -0.23
N ASP A 154 7.34 15.85 -0.27
CA ASP A 154 6.21 15.18 0.40
C ASP A 154 5.53 14.13 -0.52
N PRO A 155 5.35 12.86 -0.07
CA PRO A 155 4.69 11.82 -0.86
C PRO A 155 3.22 12.12 -1.25
N GLU A 156 2.47 12.85 -0.43
CA GLU A 156 1.08 13.24 -0.72
C GLU A 156 1.01 14.25 -1.88
N ASP A 157 1.96 15.19 -1.90
CA ASP A 157 2.13 16.13 -3.02
C ASP A 157 2.52 15.40 -4.31
N MET A 158 3.45 14.44 -4.23
CA MET A 158 3.81 13.59 -5.37
C MET A 158 2.59 12.82 -5.91
N CYS A 159 1.80 12.21 -5.04
CA CYS A 159 0.57 11.51 -5.42
C CYS A 159 -0.40 12.44 -6.17
N THR A 160 -0.64 13.63 -5.62
CA THR A 160 -1.59 14.60 -6.19
C THR A 160 -1.11 15.11 -7.54
N ALA A 161 0.18 15.44 -7.68
CA ALA A 161 0.76 15.91 -8.92
C ALA A 161 0.70 14.83 -10.02
N LEU A 162 1.09 13.59 -9.70
CA LEU A 162 1.04 12.47 -10.62
C LEU A 162 -0.41 12.17 -11.05
N LYS A 163 -1.33 12.08 -10.08
CA LYS A 163 -2.74 11.80 -10.37
C LYS A 163 -3.32 12.82 -11.32
N LYS A 164 -3.17 14.11 -11.02
CA LYS A 164 -3.68 15.20 -11.85
C LYS A 164 -3.16 15.08 -13.28
N ARG A 165 -1.85 14.85 -13.43
CA ARG A 165 -1.23 14.70 -14.73
C ARG A 165 -1.77 13.52 -15.53
N LEU A 166 -1.92 12.36 -14.89
CA LEU A 166 -2.43 11.16 -15.54
C LEU A 166 -3.90 11.31 -15.95
N ASP A 167 -4.72 11.96 -15.12
CA ASP A 167 -6.10 12.27 -15.46
C ASP A 167 -6.19 13.24 -16.64
N ASP A 168 -5.32 14.26 -16.67
CA ASP A 168 -5.30 15.26 -17.74
C ASP A 168 -4.83 14.67 -19.09
N GLU A 169 -3.83 13.78 -19.09
CA GLU A 169 -3.22 13.25 -20.30
C GLU A 169 -3.87 11.95 -20.81
N TYR A 170 -4.27 11.06 -19.90
CA TYR A 170 -4.79 9.71 -20.24
C TYR A 170 -6.24 9.50 -19.81
N GLY A 171 -6.91 10.58 -19.38
CA GLY A 171 -8.30 10.59 -18.95
C GLY A 171 -8.51 10.01 -17.55
N PRO A 172 -9.52 10.50 -16.80
CA PRO A 172 -9.85 9.98 -15.48
C PRO A 172 -10.43 8.55 -15.54
N THR A 173 -10.48 7.79 -14.44
CA THR A 173 -9.99 8.15 -13.10
C THR A 173 -8.76 7.33 -12.71
N TRP A 174 -7.61 7.99 -12.58
CA TRP A 174 -6.39 7.40 -12.03
C TRP A 174 -6.34 7.50 -10.51
N HIS A 175 -5.70 6.52 -9.91
CA HIS A 175 -5.42 6.41 -8.49
C HIS A 175 -3.91 6.29 -8.30
N VAL A 176 -3.35 7.06 -7.37
CA VAL A 176 -1.90 7.10 -7.15
C VAL A 176 -1.57 6.95 -5.66
N VAL A 177 -0.60 6.10 -5.38
CA VAL A 177 -0.08 5.79 -4.03
C VAL A 177 1.44 5.82 -4.07
N VAL A 178 2.05 6.55 -3.13
CA VAL A 178 3.51 6.71 -3.05
C VAL A 178 3.96 6.46 -1.61
N GLY A 179 4.96 5.62 -1.42
CA GLY A 179 5.53 5.32 -0.10
C GLY A 179 6.73 4.40 -0.20
N GLU A 180 7.47 4.22 0.89
CA GLU A 180 8.70 3.41 0.89
C GLU A 180 8.40 1.92 0.65
N TYR A 181 7.54 1.35 1.49
CA TYR A 181 7.18 -0.06 1.45
C TYR A 181 5.70 -0.28 1.78
N PHE A 182 4.97 -0.82 0.82
CA PHE A 182 3.57 -1.21 0.97
C PHE A 182 3.25 -2.44 0.11
N GLY A 183 2.33 -3.26 0.59
CA GLY A 183 1.65 -4.30 -0.17
C GLY A 183 0.37 -3.73 -0.78
N SER A 184 -0.05 -4.30 -1.91
CA SER A 184 -1.31 -3.95 -2.55
C SER A 184 -1.94 -5.15 -3.23
N HIS A 185 -3.27 -5.27 -3.13
CA HIS A 185 -4.07 -6.25 -3.84
C HIS A 185 -5.34 -5.55 -4.35
N PHE A 186 -5.44 -5.44 -5.67
CA PHE A 186 -6.49 -4.68 -6.34
C PHE A 186 -6.70 -5.18 -7.77
N GLU A 187 -7.80 -4.75 -8.38
CA GLU A 187 -8.12 -4.93 -9.78
C GLU A 187 -7.89 -3.62 -10.53
N HIS A 188 -7.53 -3.69 -11.81
CA HIS A 188 -7.28 -2.51 -12.63
C HIS A 188 -7.73 -2.75 -14.07
N GLU A 189 -7.98 -1.67 -14.79
CA GLU A 189 -8.26 -1.75 -16.22
C GLU A 189 -7.03 -2.27 -17.00
N PRO A 190 -7.23 -3.00 -18.12
CA PRO A 190 -6.13 -3.36 -19.00
C PRO A 190 -5.40 -2.12 -19.50
N LYS A 191 -4.06 -2.18 -19.62
CA LYS A 191 -3.22 -1.04 -20.04
C LYS A 191 -3.31 0.21 -19.14
N GLY A 192 -3.80 0.08 -17.92
CA GLY A 192 -3.96 1.18 -16.97
C GLY A 192 -3.24 0.96 -15.65
N PHE A 193 -2.10 0.27 -15.60
CA PHE A 193 -1.43 -0.06 -14.34
C PHE A 193 0.10 0.01 -14.43
N CYS A 194 0.74 0.59 -13.43
CA CYS A 194 2.16 0.38 -13.19
C CYS A 194 2.56 0.47 -11.72
N TYR A 195 3.65 -0.22 -11.41
CA TYR A 195 4.34 -0.18 -10.13
C TYR A 195 5.82 0.09 -10.39
N ILE A 196 6.27 1.29 -10.00
CA ILE A 196 7.61 1.81 -10.26
C ILE A 196 8.33 2.01 -8.93
N THR A 197 9.65 1.78 -8.90
CA THR A 197 10.48 2.16 -7.76
C THR A 197 11.53 3.19 -8.19
N TYR A 198 11.80 4.14 -7.30
CA TYR A 198 12.80 5.17 -7.49
C TYR A 198 13.33 5.68 -6.15
N ARG A 199 14.65 5.58 -5.90
CA ARG A 199 15.34 6.15 -4.73
C ARG A 199 14.68 5.81 -3.39
N GLY A 200 14.35 4.53 -3.19
CA GLY A 200 13.74 4.03 -1.95
C GLY A 200 12.23 4.22 -1.84
N LEU A 201 11.61 4.96 -2.77
CA LEU A 201 10.15 5.07 -2.88
C LEU A 201 9.57 4.11 -3.91
N SER A 202 8.33 3.73 -3.66
CA SER A 202 7.49 2.90 -4.51
C SER A 202 6.27 3.73 -4.96
N PHE A 203 5.99 3.71 -6.26
CA PHE A 203 4.95 4.48 -6.93
C PHE A 203 3.97 3.51 -7.59
N LEU A 204 2.77 3.42 -7.04
CA LEU A 204 1.68 2.61 -7.56
C LEU A 204 0.67 3.53 -8.25
N MET A 205 0.45 3.31 -9.53
CA MET A 205 -0.52 4.06 -10.34
C MET A 205 -1.43 3.08 -11.06
N PHE A 206 -2.73 3.26 -10.94
CA PHE A 206 -3.70 2.41 -11.63
C PHE A 206 -4.97 3.16 -12.01
N LYS A 207 -5.57 2.79 -13.14
CA LYS A 207 -6.85 3.28 -13.63
C LYS A 207 -7.94 2.30 -13.24
N PHE A 208 -9.00 2.82 -12.64
CA PHE A 208 -10.16 2.05 -12.22
C PHE A 208 -11.35 2.98 -11.99
N GLY A 209 -12.43 2.79 -12.76
CA GLY A 209 -13.71 3.48 -12.56
C GLY A 209 -14.64 3.34 -13.74
#